data_AF-A0A534BCQ9-F1
#
_entry.id   AF-A0A534BCQ9-F1
#
_cell.length_a   1.000
_cell.length_b   1.000
_cell.length_c   1.000
_cell.angle_alpha   90.00
_cell.angle_beta   90.00
_cell.angle_gamma   90.00
#
_symmetry.space_group_name_H-M   'P 1'
#
loop_
_entity.id
_entity.type
_entity.pdbx_description
1 polymer ?
#
loop_
_entity_poly.entity_id
_entity_poly.type
_entity_poly.pdbx_seq_one_letter_code
_entity_poly.pdbx_strand_id
1 'polypeptide(L)' 'MLQSAAVALALALAGAADAGPDQDYMLYCMGCHGSEAQGLPGKIPPLAGSLTRFMRTSEGRDYVLRVPGAASSALSD' A
#
# COMPACT_ATOMS: atom_id res chain seq x y z
N MET A 1 -6.78 -40.09 3.95
CA MET A 1 -5.62 -39.52 4.67
C MET A 1 -4.58 -38.92 3.72
N LEU A 2 -4.18 -39.60 2.62
CA LEU A 2 -3.20 -39.07 1.65
C LEU A 2 -3.62 -37.76 0.94
N GLN A 3 -4.92 -37.60 0.66
CA GLN A 3 -5.47 -36.38 0.03
C GLN A 3 -5.42 -35.14 0.95
N SER A 4 -5.54 -35.33 2.25
CA SER A 4 -5.54 -34.24 3.24
C SER A 4 -4.15 -33.60 3.38
N ALA A 5 -3.10 -34.40 3.24
CA ALA A 5 -1.71 -33.91 3.28
C ALA A 5 -1.37 -33.06 2.04
N ALA A 6 -1.88 -33.43 0.86
CA ALA A 6 -1.64 -32.68 -0.37
C ALA A 6 -2.31 -31.30 -0.37
N VAL A 7 -3.52 -31.19 0.19
CA VAL A 7 -4.23 -29.91 0.33
C VAL A 7 -3.52 -28.98 1.32
N ALA A 8 -3.11 -29.51 2.49
CA ALA A 8 -2.39 -28.71 3.49
C ALA A 8 -1.06 -28.15 2.96
N LEU A 9 -0.34 -28.94 2.15
CA LEU A 9 0.90 -28.50 1.52
C LEU A 9 0.63 -27.41 0.45
N ALA A 10 -0.42 -27.54 -0.35
CA ALA A 10 -0.77 -26.54 -1.36
C ALA A 10 -1.12 -25.17 -0.75
N LEU A 11 -1.82 -25.13 0.39
CA LEU A 11 -2.08 -23.86 1.11
C LEU A 11 -0.81 -23.25 1.71
N ALA A 12 0.14 -24.07 2.16
CA ALA A 12 1.41 -23.57 2.73
C ALA A 12 2.34 -22.95 1.66
N LEU A 13 2.21 -23.39 0.40
CA LEU A 13 2.97 -22.85 -0.74
C LEU A 13 2.27 -21.66 -1.43
N ALA A 14 0.98 -21.44 -1.17
CA ALA A 14 0.27 -20.26 -1.62
C ALA A 14 0.68 -19.05 -0.76
N GLY A 15 1.83 -18.45 -1.07
CA GLY A 15 2.20 -17.14 -0.50
C GLY A 15 1.15 -16.09 -0.85
N ALA A 16 0.92 -15.14 0.05
CA ALA A 16 0.11 -13.97 -0.27
C ALA A 16 0.80 -13.21 -1.43
N ALA A 17 0.08 -13.05 -2.54
CA ALA A 17 0.55 -12.19 -3.61
C ALA A 17 0.50 -10.75 -3.10
N ASP A 18 1.65 -10.07 -3.07
CA ASP A 18 1.70 -8.66 -2.72
C ASP A 18 1.09 -7.83 -3.85
N ALA A 19 0.33 -6.81 -3.48
CA ALA A 19 -0.22 -5.89 -4.45
C ALA A 19 0.92 -5.04 -5.06
N GLY A 20 0.74 -4.66 -6.32
CA GLY A 20 1.64 -3.68 -6.93
C GLY A 20 1.34 -2.28 -6.41
N PRO A 21 2.26 -1.31 -6.56
CA PRO A 21 2.09 0.06 -6.07
C PRO A 21 0.82 0.76 -6.60
N ASP A 22 0.40 0.45 -7.83
CA ASP A 22 -0.85 0.98 -8.39
C ASP A 22 -2.08 0.42 -7.67
N GLN A 23 -2.04 -0.86 -7.29
CA GLN A 23 -3.11 -1.50 -6.53
C GLN A 23 -3.14 -1.00 -5.08
N ASP A 24 -1.98 -0.85 -4.45
CA ASP A 24 -1.88 -0.26 -3.12
C ASP A 24 -2.41 1.17 -3.09
N TYR A 25 -2.10 1.94 -4.13
CA TYR A 25 -2.66 3.27 -4.27
C TYR A 25 -4.19 3.23 -4.35
N MET A 26 -4.76 2.35 -5.17
CA MET A 26 -6.21 2.20 -5.31
C MET A 26 -6.87 1.77 -3.99
N LEU A 27 -6.26 0.85 -3.25
CA LEU A 27 -6.85 0.26 -2.04
C LEU A 27 -6.72 1.17 -0.81
N TYR A 28 -5.62 1.90 -0.69
CA TYR A 28 -5.27 2.58 0.56
C TYR A 28 -5.17 4.11 0.47
N CYS A 29 -5.03 4.68 -0.74
CA CYS A 29 -4.72 6.11 -0.91
C CYS A 29 -5.76 6.87 -1.75
N MET A 30 -6.28 6.25 -2.81
CA MET A 30 -7.16 6.86 -3.82
C MET A 30 -8.39 7.54 -3.20
N GLY A 31 -8.95 6.97 -2.13
CA GLY A 31 -10.16 7.50 -1.50
C GLY A 31 -10.05 8.96 -1.07
N CYS A 32 -8.87 9.43 -0.68
CA CYS A 32 -8.63 10.84 -0.35
C CYS A 32 -7.88 11.58 -1.48
N HIS A 33 -6.90 10.93 -2.11
CA HIS A 33 -5.99 11.59 -3.05
C HIS A 33 -6.47 11.56 -4.52
N GLY A 34 -7.60 10.92 -4.81
CA GLY A 34 -8.22 10.88 -6.14
C GLY A 34 -7.67 9.78 -7.05
N SER A 35 -8.30 9.52 -8.19
CA SER A 35 -7.89 8.42 -9.09
C SER A 35 -6.51 8.62 -9.73
N GLU A 36 -6.05 9.87 -9.83
CA GLU A 36 -4.79 10.25 -10.47
C GLU A 36 -3.81 10.87 -9.48
N ALA A 37 -4.03 10.68 -8.17
CA ALA A 37 -3.20 11.28 -7.13
C ALA A 37 -3.16 12.82 -7.16
N GLN A 38 -4.20 13.45 -7.70
CA GLN A 38 -4.33 14.90 -7.84
C GLN A 38 -4.64 15.63 -6.53
N GLY A 39 -5.17 14.92 -5.53
CA GLY A 39 -5.62 15.50 -4.27
C GLY A 39 -6.82 16.44 -4.42
N LEU A 40 -7.02 17.26 -3.40
CA LEU A 40 -8.06 18.28 -3.33
C LEU A 40 -7.44 19.59 -2.80
N PRO A 41 -7.34 20.66 -3.62
CA PRO A 41 -6.68 21.89 -3.22
C PRO A 41 -7.14 22.44 -1.86
N GLY A 42 -6.18 22.74 -0.99
CA GLY A 42 -6.43 23.27 0.35
C GLY A 42 -6.97 22.25 1.36
N LYS A 43 -7.11 20.97 1.00
CA LYS A 43 -7.61 19.91 1.89
C LYS A 43 -6.73 18.67 1.89
N ILE A 44 -6.50 18.09 0.71
CA ILE A 44 -5.73 16.85 0.53
C ILE A 44 -4.59 17.12 -0.45
N PRO A 45 -3.31 16.92 -0.08
CA PRO A 45 -2.20 17.22 -0.96
C PRO A 45 -2.14 16.26 -2.17
N PRO A 46 -1.63 16.69 -3.33
CA PRO A 46 -1.36 15.80 -4.45
C PRO A 46 -0.21 14.84 -4.11
N LEU A 47 -0.34 13.59 -4.52
CA LEU A 47 0.71 12.57 -4.43
C LEU A 47 1.43 12.34 -5.77
N ALA A 48 0.79 12.72 -6.89
CA ALA A 48 1.37 12.60 -8.21
C ALA A 48 2.71 13.34 -8.29
N GLY A 49 3.79 12.59 -8.57
CA GLY A 49 5.15 13.11 -8.66
C GLY A 49 5.81 13.53 -7.33
N SER A 50 5.09 13.53 -6.21
CA SER A 50 5.61 13.93 -4.90
C SER A 50 5.87 12.74 -3.97
N LEU A 51 4.97 11.75 -3.92
CA LEU A 51 5.05 10.61 -3.01
C LEU A 51 6.34 9.80 -3.21
N THR A 52 6.71 9.53 -4.46
CA THR A 52 7.92 8.78 -4.81
C THR A 52 9.20 9.40 -4.24
N ARG A 53 9.25 10.72 -4.04
CA ARG A 53 10.42 11.37 -3.42
C ARG A 53 10.59 10.93 -1.97
N PHE A 54 9.49 10.84 -1.23
CA PHE A 54 9.50 10.43 0.18
C PHE A 54 9.75 8.93 0.32
N MET A 55 9.25 8.11 -0.61
CA MET A 55 9.44 6.65 -0.55
C MET A 55 10.89 6.18 -0.76
N ARG A 56 11.78 7.05 -1.27
CA ARG A 56 13.17 6.71 -1.60
C ARG A 56 14.12 6.62 -0.41
N THR A 57 13.77 7.16 0.76
CA THR A 57 14.62 7.12 1.96
C THR A 57 13.80 6.70 3.17
N SER A 58 14.45 6.14 4.18
CA SER A 58 13.81 5.78 5.46
C SER A 58 13.13 6.99 6.11
N GLU A 59 13.81 8.13 6.14
CA GLU A 59 13.28 9.35 6.77
C GLU A 59 12.05 9.90 6.03
N GLY A 60 12.03 9.71 4.70
CA GLY A 60 10.89 10.10 3.88
C GLY A 60 9.68 9.18 4.09
N ARG A 61 9.89 7.87 4.25
CA ARG A 61 8.79 6.95 4.60
C ARG A 61 8.29 7.19 6.03
N ASP A 62 9.18 7.41 6.98
CA ASP A 62 8.83 7.84 8.35
C ASP A 62 7.98 9.13 8.34
N TYR A 63 8.28 10.06 7.43
CA TYR A 63 7.47 11.25 7.25
C TYR A 63 6.06 10.95 6.78
N VAL A 64 5.89 10.04 5.82
CA VAL A 64 4.57 9.62 5.32
C VAL A 64 3.79 8.87 6.40
N LEU A 65 4.44 8.06 7.23
CA LEU A 65 3.84 7.37 8.37
C LEU A 65 3.34 8.31 9.48
N ARG A 66 3.65 9.61 9.43
CA ARG A 66 3.00 10.60 10.33
C ARG A 66 1.56 10.90 9.93
N VAL A 67 1.15 10.52 8.71
CA VAL A 67 -0.25 10.65 8.26
C VAL A 67 -1.05 9.47 8.81
N PRO A 68 -2.08 9.69 9.67
CA PRO A 68 -2.80 8.59 10.31
C PRO A 68 -3.38 7.57 9.32
N GLY A 69 -3.85 8.03 8.15
CA GLY A 69 -4.35 7.14 7.10
C GLY A 69 -3.27 6.22 6.51
N ALA A 70 -2.04 6.71 6.32
CA ALA A 70 -0.92 5.91 5.84
C ALA A 70 -0.44 4.93 6.92
N ALA A 71 -0.30 5.41 8.17
CA ALA A 71 0.13 4.61 9.32
C ALA A 71 -0.83 3.46 9.66
N SER A 72 -2.11 3.62 9.33
CA SER A 72 -3.15 2.61 9.59
C SER A 72 -3.41 1.71 8.38
N SER A 73 -2.67 1.88 7.27
CA SER A 73 -2.81 1.03 6.10
C SER A 73 -2.26 -0.38 6.37
N ALA A 74 -2.62 -1.34 5.51
CA ALA A 74 -2.08 -2.69 5.59
C ALA A 74 -0.68 -2.83 4.95
N LEU A 75 -0.09 -1.73 4.49
CA LEU A 75 1.20 -1.71 3.83
C LEU A 75 2.33 -1.78 4.87
N SER A 76 3.42 -2.46 4.50
CA SER A 76 4.67 -2.41 5.26
C SER A 76 5.54 -1.22 4.84
N ASP A 77 6.45 -0.81 5.72
CA ASP A 77 7.54 0.12 5.39
C ASP A 77 8.65 -0.52 4.51
#